data_AF-A0A2A4T275-F1
#
_entry.id   AF-A0A2A4T275-F1
#
_cell.length_a   1.000
_cell.length_b   1.000
_cell.length_c   1.000
_cell.angle_alpha   90.00
_cell.angle_beta   90.00
_cell.angle_gamma   90.00
#
_symmetry.space_group_name_H-M   'P 1'
#
loop_
_entity.id
_entity.type
_entity.pdbx_description
1 polymer ?
#
loop_
_entity_poly.entity_id
_entity_poly.type
_entity_poly.pdbx_seq_one_letter_code
_entity_poly.pdbx_strand_id
1 'polypeptide(L)'
;MLTSSERYSLMIDPQTQGITWIKEREKNNDLQITRLSNPKMIKTLEFAIEAGQPVLIENMDEKVDAVLAPVYGRVIIRRGKSRYIRLGDKELTLHNNFKLFLHTKLSNPHYPPEI
;
A
#
# COMPACT_ATOMS: atom_id res chain seq x y z
N MET A 1 -5.03 -0.30 -24.73
CA MET A 1 -4.34 0.88 -24.17
C MET A 1 -4.73 0.96 -22.70
N LEU A 2 -3.85 0.56 -21.77
CA LEU A 2 -4.12 0.66 -20.33
C LEU A 2 -3.51 1.96 -19.83
N THR A 3 -4.35 2.97 -19.79
CA THR A 3 -4.06 4.33 -19.35
C THR A 3 -3.64 4.35 -17.88
N SER A 4 -2.47 4.94 -17.67
CA SER A 4 -1.98 5.60 -16.46
C SER A 4 -3.07 5.81 -15.41
N SER A 5 -3.10 4.96 -14.38
CA SER A 5 -3.90 5.23 -13.19
C SER A 5 -2.98 5.73 -12.09
N GLU A 6 -3.10 7.02 -11.80
CA GLU A 6 -2.52 7.71 -10.65
C GLU A 6 -3.21 7.32 -9.32
N ARG A 7 -3.59 6.04 -9.17
CA ARG A 7 -4.11 5.44 -7.93
C ARG A 7 -3.36 4.13 -7.69
N TYR A 8 -3.12 3.77 -6.42
CA TYR A 8 -2.50 2.46 -6.14
C TYR A 8 -3.46 1.42 -6.71
N SER A 9 -2.97 0.42 -7.44
CA SER A 9 -3.83 -0.61 -8.02
C SER A 9 -4.49 -1.40 -6.89
N LEU A 10 -5.67 -0.96 -6.45
CA LEU A 10 -6.55 -1.71 -5.57
C LEU A 10 -7.06 -2.91 -6.38
N MET A 11 -6.45 -4.07 -6.16
CA MET A 11 -6.83 -5.29 -6.86
C MET A 11 -7.86 -6.02 -6.02
N ILE A 12 -9.13 -5.89 -6.38
CA ILE A 12 -10.22 -6.67 -5.80
C ILE A 12 -10.18 -8.04 -6.49
N ASP A 13 -9.55 -9.01 -5.83
CA ASP A 13 -9.32 -10.34 -6.39
C ASP A 13 -9.94 -11.42 -5.48
N PRO A 14 -11.23 -11.77 -5.68
CA PRO A 14 -11.91 -12.78 -4.85
C PRO A 14 -11.37 -14.21 -5.04
N GLN A 15 -10.46 -14.44 -6.00
CA GLN A 15 -9.91 -15.73 -6.37
C GLN A 15 -8.44 -15.97 -5.94
N THR A 16 -7.79 -15.03 -5.25
CA THR A 16 -6.36 -15.11 -4.85
C THR A 16 -5.34 -15.28 -6.01
N GLN A 17 -5.76 -15.11 -7.26
CA GLN A 17 -4.91 -15.12 -8.45
C GLN A 17 -4.04 -13.86 -8.53
N GLY A 18 -4.59 -12.70 -8.20
CA GLY A 18 -3.88 -11.41 -8.25
C GLY A 18 -2.74 -11.32 -7.24
N ILE A 19 -2.95 -11.82 -6.01
CA ILE A 19 -1.88 -11.89 -5.01
C ILE A 19 -0.75 -12.80 -5.46
N THR A 20 -1.09 -13.99 -5.96
CA THR A 20 -0.09 -14.98 -6.39
C THR A 20 0.77 -14.41 -7.51
N TRP A 21 0.15 -13.70 -8.45
CA TRP A 21 0.86 -12.99 -9.51
C TRP A 21 1.78 -11.87 -8.99
N ILE A 22 1.33 -11.05 -8.04
CA ILE A 22 2.18 -10.00 -7.42
C ILE A 22 3.36 -10.62 -6.68
N LYS A 23 3.11 -11.69 -5.91
CA LYS A 23 4.16 -12.41 -5.17
C LYS A 23 5.20 -12.99 -6.11
N GLU A 24 4.79 -13.60 -7.21
CA GLU A 24 5.74 -14.16 -8.19
C GLU A 24 6.48 -13.05 -8.96
N ARG A 25 5.80 -11.96 -9.31
CA ARG A 25 6.38 -10.84 -10.06
C ARG A 25 7.40 -10.05 -9.23
N GLU A 26 7.08 -9.78 -7.96
CA GLU A 26 7.91 -8.98 -7.07
C GLU A 26 8.81 -9.84 -6.17
N LYS A 27 8.87 -11.16 -6.43
CA LYS A 27 9.74 -12.12 -5.71
C LYS A 27 11.22 -11.72 -5.71
N ASN A 28 11.68 -11.15 -6.83
CA ASN A 28 13.06 -10.67 -6.99
C ASN A 28 13.27 -9.22 -6.49
N ASN A 29 12.21 -8.54 -6.04
CA ASN A 29 12.24 -7.14 -5.62
C ASN A 29 12.11 -6.98 -4.10
N ASP A 30 12.35 -8.04 -3.31
CA ASP A 30 12.23 -8.02 -1.84
C ASP A 30 10.83 -7.60 -1.35
N LEU A 31 9.78 -8.20 -1.93
CA LEU A 31 8.40 -7.95 -1.55
C LEU A 31 8.15 -8.20 -0.05
N GLN A 32 7.79 -7.15 0.67
CA GLN A 32 7.43 -7.20 2.08
C GLN A 32 5.94 -7.52 2.22
N ILE A 33 5.63 -8.65 2.83
CA ILE A 33 4.24 -9.07 3.04
C ILE A 33 3.85 -8.78 4.49
N THR A 34 2.78 -8.02 4.69
CA THR A 34 2.29 -7.65 6.02
C THR A 34 0.76 -7.67 6.08
N ARG A 35 0.20 -7.47 7.27
CA ARG A 35 -1.25 -7.48 7.55
C ARG A 35 -1.57 -6.32 8.50
N LEU A 36 -2.80 -5.81 8.45
CA LEU A 36 -3.26 -4.74 9.36
C LEU A 36 -3.15 -5.16 10.83
N SER A 37 -3.45 -6.43 11.14
CA SER A 37 -3.36 -6.97 12.50
C SER A 37 -1.94 -7.05 13.05
N ASN A 38 -0.91 -6.83 12.22
CA ASN A 38 0.48 -6.91 12.66
C ASN A 38 0.93 -5.57 13.26
N PRO A 39 1.26 -5.49 14.56
CA PRO A 39 1.74 -4.25 15.17
C PRO A 39 3.07 -3.74 14.58
N LYS A 40 3.82 -4.62 13.90
CA LYS A 40 5.05 -4.24 13.19
C LYS A 40 4.80 -3.72 11.77
N MET A 41 3.56 -3.72 11.29
CA MET A 41 3.21 -3.27 9.94
C MET A 41 3.71 -1.85 9.67
N ILE A 42 3.50 -0.93 10.62
CA ILE A 42 3.96 0.47 10.49
C ILE A 42 5.47 0.52 10.30
N LYS A 43 6.25 -0.16 11.14
CA LYS A 43 7.72 -0.20 11.00
C LYS A 43 8.18 -0.82 9.68
N THR A 44 7.54 -1.89 9.23
CA THR A 44 7.84 -2.50 7.93
C THR A 44 7.52 -1.54 6.78
N LEU A 45 6.41 -0.82 6.88
CA LEU A 45 5.99 0.16 5.87
C LEU A 45 6.94 1.37 5.86
N GLU A 46 7.34 1.88 7.03
CA GLU A 46 8.36 2.93 7.18
C GLU A 46 9.64 2.55 6.44
N PHE A 47 10.21 1.38 6.79
CA PHE A 47 11.44 0.90 6.18
C PHE A 47 11.30 0.69 4.67
N ALA A 48 10.22 0.05 4.22
CA ALA A 48 10.02 -0.25 2.81
C ALA A 48 9.79 1.02 1.97
N ILE A 49 9.12 2.04 2.51
CA ILE A 49 8.91 3.34 1.84
C ILE A 49 10.25 4.01 1.56
N GLU A 50 11.14 4.04 2.55
CA GLU A 50 12.46 4.66 2.42
C GLU A 50 13.42 3.82 1.57
N ALA A 51 13.39 2.50 1.73
CA ALA A 51 14.19 1.54 0.96
C ALA A 51 13.69 1.37 -0.48
N GLY A 52 12.46 1.77 -0.79
CA GLY A 52 11.83 1.57 -2.09
C GLY A 52 11.43 0.12 -2.38
N GLN A 53 11.23 -0.69 -1.34
CA GLN A 53 10.78 -2.07 -1.46
C GLN A 53 9.26 -2.12 -1.66
N PRO A 54 8.75 -3.03 -2.50
CA PRO A 54 7.32 -3.22 -2.67
C PRO A 54 6.72 -3.84 -1.40
N VAL A 55 5.53 -3.38 -1.01
CA VAL A 55 4.81 -3.88 0.16
C VAL A 55 3.45 -4.42 -0.26
N LEU A 56 3.09 -5.60 0.21
CA LEU A 56 1.77 -6.20 0.04
C LEU A 56 1.08 -6.31 1.41
N ILE A 57 -0.06 -5.64 1.54
CA ILE A 57 -0.94 -5.77 2.70
C ILE A 57 -2.05 -6.78 2.36
N GLU A 58 -2.03 -7.94 3.01
CA GLU A 58 -3.02 -9.00 2.82
C GLU A 58 -4.10 -8.98 3.92
N ASN A 59 -5.30 -9.45 3.56
CA ASN A 59 -6.45 -9.63 4.45
C ASN A 59 -6.82 -8.33 5.20
N MET A 60 -6.93 -7.21 4.49
CA MET A 60 -7.49 -6.01 5.10
C MET A 60 -8.93 -6.26 5.54
N ASP A 61 -9.18 -6.05 6.83
CA ASP A 61 -10.48 -6.12 7.47
C ASP A 61 -11.29 -4.83 7.21
N GLU A 62 -12.54 -4.78 7.68
CA GLU A 62 -13.47 -3.68 7.37
C GLU A 62 -13.07 -2.39 8.09
N LYS A 63 -12.37 -2.54 9.23
CA LYS A 63 -11.76 -1.44 9.98
C LYS A 63 -10.34 -1.20 9.47
N VAL A 64 -10.23 -0.37 8.44
CA VAL A 64 -8.95 0.24 8.07
C VAL A 64 -8.57 1.23 9.17
N ASP A 65 -7.49 0.96 9.88
CA ASP A 65 -6.93 1.88 10.88
C ASP A 65 -6.69 3.26 10.23
N ALA A 66 -7.14 4.32 10.90
CA ALA A 66 -7.01 5.71 10.43
C ALA A 66 -5.55 6.10 10.09
N VAL A 67 -4.58 5.36 10.63
CA VAL A 67 -3.14 5.52 10.36
C VAL A 67 -2.78 5.31 8.88
N LEU A 68 -3.57 4.54 8.14
CA LEU A 68 -3.35 4.28 6.72
C LEU A 68 -4.19 5.16 5.80
N ALA A 69 -5.14 5.93 6.33
CA ALA A 69 -5.89 6.93 5.57
C ALA A 69 -5.00 7.84 4.70
N PRO A 70 -3.88 8.41 5.19
CA PRO A 70 -2.99 9.21 4.34
C PRO A 70 -2.24 8.40 3.27
N VAL A 71 -2.07 7.09 3.48
CA VAL A 71 -1.42 6.17 2.54
C VAL A 71 -2.34 5.81 1.38
N TYR A 72 -3.59 5.43 1.68
CA TYR A 72 -4.61 5.16 0.66
C TYR A 72 -5.03 6.44 -0.07
N GLY A 73 -5.25 7.52 0.69
CA GLY A 73 -5.62 8.85 0.17
C GLY A 73 -4.50 9.55 -0.59
N ARG A 74 -3.32 8.91 -0.73
CA ARG A 74 -2.15 9.43 -1.45
C ARG A 74 -1.85 10.88 -1.07
N VAL A 75 -1.78 11.16 0.23
CA VAL A 75 -1.32 12.46 0.73
C VAL A 75 0.20 12.52 0.55
N ILE A 76 0.63 12.62 -0.71
CA ILE A 76 2.01 12.69 -1.12
C ILE A 76 2.40 14.16 -1.13
N ILE A 77 3.24 14.53 -0.17
CA ILE A 77 3.79 15.88 -0.07
C ILE A 77 5.00 15.93 -1.00
N ARG A 78 4.90 16.70 -2.10
CA ARG A 78 6.01 16.88 -3.03
C ARG A 78 6.82 18.11 -2.61
N ARG A 79 8.10 17.92 -2.24
CA ARG A 79 9.03 19.01 -1.93
C ARG A 79 10.19 18.96 -2.92
N GLY A 80 10.19 19.87 -3.89
CA GLY A 80 11.18 19.88 -4.97
C GLY A 80 11.11 18.61 -5.82
N LYS A 81 12.24 17.89 -5.92
CA LYS A 81 12.34 16.60 -6.65
C LYS A 81 11.94 15.39 -5.81
N SER A 82 11.83 15.55 -4.49
CA SER A 82 11.55 14.46 -3.55
C SER A 82 10.06 14.38 -3.23
N ARG A 83 9.58 13.16 -3.02
CA ARG A 83 8.20 12.87 -2.59
C ARG A 83 8.25 12.41 -1.14
N TYR A 84 7.27 12.83 -0.36
CA TYR A 84 7.12 12.47 1.04
C TYR A 84 5.71 11.96 1.30
N ILE A 85 5.55 11.09 2.27
CA ILE A 85 4.25 10.59 2.70
C ILE A 85 4.19 10.65 4.22
N ARG A 86 3.04 11.05 4.75
CA ARG A 86 2.83 11.09 6.21
C ARG A 86 2.17 9.79 6.65
N LEU A 87 2.81 9.07 7.56
CA LEU A 87 2.31 7.82 8.15
C LEU A 87 2.12 8.05 9.66
N GLY A 88 0.86 8.17 10.09
CA GLY A 88 0.54 8.64 11.45
C GLY A 88 1.18 10.01 11.72
N ASP A 89 2.03 10.09 12.73
CA ASP A 89 2.75 11.31 13.11
C ASP A 89 4.12 11.50 12.43
N LYS A 90 4.54 10.56 11.58
CA LYS A 90 5.87 10.62 10.92
C LYS A 90 5.78 11.01 9.45
N GLU A 91 6.73 11.80 9.00
CA GLU A 91 6.94 12.13 7.59
C GLU A 91 8.08 11.25 7.03
N LEU A 92 7.78 10.46 6.00
CA LEU A 92 8.72 9.52 5.38
C LEU A 92 9.04 9.96 3.95
N THR A 93 10.27 9.73 3.51
CA THR A 93 10.67 10.00 2.12
C THR A 93 10.18 8.86 1.23
N LEU A 94 9.25 9.16 0.33
CA LEU A 94 8.70 8.20 -0.62
C LEU A 94 9.70 7.93 -1.75
N HIS A 95 10.30 6.74 -1.74
CA HIS A 95 11.20 6.32 -2.80
C HIS A 95 10.46 6.10 -4.13
N ASN A 96 11.12 6.39 -5.26
CA ASN A 96 10.48 6.34 -6.57
C ASN A 96 10.05 4.94 -7.03
N ASN A 97 10.74 3.91 -6.54
CA ASN A 97 10.45 2.50 -6.85
C ASN A 97 9.44 1.87 -5.88
N PHE A 98 9.03 2.57 -4.83
CA PHE A 98 8.09 2.03 -3.85
C PHE A 98 6.74 1.72 -4.50
N LYS A 99 6.24 0.51 -4.25
CA LYS A 99 4.90 0.07 -4.69
C LYS A 99 4.15 -0.48 -3.49
N LEU A 100 2.91 -0.04 -3.32
CA LEU A 100 2.02 -0.57 -2.32
C LEU A 100 0.91 -1.37 -3.00
N PHE A 101 0.77 -2.62 -2.59
CA PHE A 101 -0.27 -3.53 -3.02
C PHE A 101 -1.20 -3.80 -1.85
N LEU A 102 -2.50 -3.76 -2.14
CA LEU A 102 -3.54 -3.72 -1.15
C LEU A 102 -4.57 -4.78 -1.52
N HIS A 103 -4.71 -5.79 -0.67
CA HIS A 103 -5.63 -6.89 -0.87
C HIS A 103 -6.60 -7.03 0.31
N THR A 104 -7.90 -7.03 0.01
CA THR A 104 -8.98 -7.36 0.95
C THR A 104 -9.75 -8.58 0.44
N LYS A 105 -10.20 -9.43 1.37
CA LYS A 105 -11.10 -10.56 1.07
C LYS A 105 -12.57 -10.17 1.23
N LEU A 106 -12.85 -8.95 1.68
CA LEU A 106 -14.22 -8.48 1.88
C LEU A 106 -14.84 -8.17 0.51
N SER A 107 -15.89 -8.91 0.15
CA SER A 107 -16.64 -8.67 -1.10
C SER A 107 -17.38 -7.33 -1.12
N ASN A 108 -17.49 -6.64 0.03
CA ASN A 108 -18.16 -5.36 0.15
C ASN A 108 -17.45 -4.46 1.18
N PRO A 109 -16.31 -3.85 0.85
CA PRO A 109 -15.71 -2.87 1.73
C PRO A 109 -16.57 -1.61 1.66
N HIS A 110 -17.26 -1.27 2.75
CA HIS A 110 -18.00 -0.04 2.86
C HIS A 110 -17.01 1.11 3.08
N TYR A 111 -16.31 1.50 2.03
CA TYR A 111 -15.51 2.71 2.04
C TYR A 111 -16.48 3.91 1.99
N PRO A 112 -16.43 4.85 2.95
CA PRO A 112 -17.17 6.08 2.81
C PRO A 112 -16.74 6.79 1.51
N PRO A 113 -17.65 7.52 0.83
CA PRO A 113 -17.43 8.09 -0.50
C PRO A 113 -16.36 9.20 -0.59
N GLU A 114 -15.47 9.30 0.39
CA GLU A 114 -14.36 10.25 0.47
C GLU A 114 -13.01 9.66 0.02
N ILE A 115 -13.01 8.51 -0.69
CA ILE A 115 -11.81 7.89 -1.30
C ILE A 115 -11.76 8.14 -2.81
#